data_AF-A0A0P6X7C0-F1
#
_entry.id   AF-A0A0P6X7C0-F1
#
_cell.length_a   1.000
_cell.length_b   1.000
_cell.length_c   1.000
_cell.angle_alpha   90.00
_cell.angle_beta   90.00
_cell.angle_gamma   90.00
#
_symmetry.space_group_name_H-M   'P 1'
#
loop_
_entity.id
_entity.type
_entity.pdbx_description
1 polymer ?
#
loop_
_entity_poly.entity_id
_entity_poly.type
_entity_poly.pdbx_seq_one_letter_code
_entity_poly.pdbx_strand_id
1 'polypeptide(L)' 'MEKQLLDKICEQIYRRFPEVNGKKPTVKSQPNEQVLLVFSAVAKTSDGHSIPRTVRVLVSSNGKVLKTTTSR' A
#
# COMPACT_ATOMS: atom_id res chain seq x y z
N MET A 1 -3.63 -1.22 15.05
CA MET A 1 -4.47 -1.91 14.04
C MET A 1 -4.30 -3.40 14.20
N GLU A 2 -5.39 -4.17 14.21
CA GLU A 2 -5.34 -5.63 14.31
C GLU A 2 -4.75 -6.26 13.04
N LYS A 3 -3.99 -7.34 13.22
CA LYS A 3 -3.30 -8.05 12.12
C LYS A 3 -4.28 -8.53 11.04
N GLN A 4 -5.43 -9.07 11.45
CA GLN A 4 -6.46 -9.55 10.52
C GLN A 4 -7.03 -8.44 9.63
N LEU A 5 -7.18 -7.23 10.19
CA LEU A 5 -7.67 -6.07 9.44
C LEU A 5 -6.62 -5.60 8.42
N LEU A 6 -5.35 -5.55 8.84
CA LEU A 6 -4.23 -5.23 7.96
C LEU A 6 -4.15 -6.22 6.79
N ASP A 7 -4.28 -7.51 7.05
CA ASP A 7 -4.20 -8.55 6.02
C ASP A 7 -5.31 -8.39 4.98
N LYS A 8 -6.55 -8.14 5.42
CA LYS A 8 -7.69 -7.84 4.53
C LYS A 8 -7.44 -6.61 3.65
N ILE A 9 -6.90 -5.53 4.23
CA ILE A 9 -6.56 -4.33 3.46
C ILE A 9 -5.45 -4.65 2.46
N CYS A 10 -4.41 -5.38 2.87
CA CYS A 10 -3.32 -5.78 1.97
C CYS A 10 -3.85 -6.57 0.78
N GLU A 11 -4.74 -7.55 0.99
CA GLU A 11 -5.35 -8.31 -0.10
C GLU A 11 -6.12 -7.43 -1.09
N GLN A 12 -6.88 -6.44 -0.60
CA GLN A 12 -7.58 -5.49 -1.46
C GLN A 12 -6.61 -4.66 -2.29
N ILE A 13 -5.50 -4.23 -1.70
CA ILE A 13 -4.47 -3.44 -2.38
C ILE A 13 -3.73 -4.28 -3.41
N TYR A 14 -3.36 -5.52 -3.10
CA TYR A 14 -2.67 -6.42 -4.04
C TYR A 14 -3.52 -6.74 -5.28
N ARG A 15 -4.85 -6.85 -5.13
CA ARG A 15 -5.76 -7.03 -6.27
C ARG A 15 -5.77 -5.81 -7.20
N ARG A 16 -5.63 -4.60 -6.64
CA ARG A 16 -5.67 -3.34 -7.41
C ARG A 16 -4.31 -2.91 -7.94
N PHE A 17 -3.24 -3.27 -7.24
CA PHE A 17 -1.84 -2.95 -7.56
C PHE A 17 -1.01 -4.23 -7.52
N PRO A 18 -1.07 -5.08 -8.56
CA PRO A 18 -0.33 -6.32 -8.62
C PRO A 18 1.19 -6.13 -8.48
N GLU A 19 1.71 -4.95 -8.84
CA GLU A 19 3.12 -4.61 -8.72
C GLU A 19 3.66 -4.64 -7.28
N VAL A 20 2.80 -4.44 -6.28
CA VAL A 20 3.15 -4.51 -4.85
C VAL A 20 2.68 -5.81 -4.20
N ASN A 21 2.20 -6.79 -4.97
CA ASN A 21 1.70 -8.04 -4.43
C ASN A 21 2.76 -8.77 -3.60
N GLY A 22 2.39 -9.21 -2.39
CA GLY A 22 3.28 -9.86 -1.43
C GLY A 22 4.30 -8.93 -0.77
N LYS A 23 4.32 -7.62 -1.08
CA LYS A 23 5.19 -6.65 -0.41
C LYS A 23 4.53 -6.16 0.86
N LYS A 24 5.19 -6.37 2.00
CA LYS A 24 4.72 -5.86 3.29
C LYS A 24 4.75 -4.33 3.30
N PRO A 25 3.63 -3.66 3.61
CA PRO A 25 3.62 -2.21 3.71
C PRO A 25 4.33 -1.74 4.98
N THR A 26 4.95 -0.57 4.89
CA THR A 26 5.32 0.18 6.08
C THR A 26 4.08 0.83 6.66
N VAL A 27 3.78 0.55 7.92
CA VAL A 27 2.63 1.10 8.64
C VAL A 27 3.06 2.36 9.38
N LYS A 28 2.39 3.49 9.14
CA LYS A 28 2.61 4.75 9.84
C LYS A 28 1.31 5.28 10.41
N SER A 29 1.28 5.60 11.70
CA SER A 29 0.16 6.31 12.30
C SER A 29 0.13 7.75 11.81
N GLN A 30 -1.08 8.26 11.57
CA GLN A 30 -1.36 9.63 11.15
C GLN A 30 -2.32 10.29 12.15
N PRO A 31 -2.44 11.62 12.17
CA PRO A 31 -3.46 12.31 12.95
C PRO A 31 -4.88 11.80 12.63
N ASN A 32 -5.83 12.04 13.54
CA ASN A 32 -7.25 11.66 13.39
C ASN A 32 -7.49 10.14 13.33
N GLU A 33 -6.70 9.36 14.07
CA GLU A 33 -6.80 7.89 14.11
C GLU A 33 -6.66 7.20 12.76
N GLN A 34 -5.93 7.83 11.84
CA GLN A 34 -5.67 7.30 10.52
C GLN A 34 -4.36 6.52 10.50
N VAL A 35 -4.27 5.60 9.56
CA VAL A 35 -3.09 4.78 9.30
C VAL A 35 -2.72 4.91 7.84
N LEU A 36 -1.47 5.28 7.59
CA LEU A 36 -0.87 5.30 6.27
C LEU A 36 -0.08 4.01 6.05
N LEU A 37 -0.50 3.24 5.06
CA LEU A 37 0.21 2.07 4.56
C LEU A 37 1.02 2.48 3.32
N VAL A 38 2.32 2.24 3.33
CA VAL A 38 3.21 2.56 2.22
C VAL A 38 3.80 1.27 1.67
N PHE A 39 3.40 0.92 0.45
CA PHE A 39 3.93 -0.21 -0.30
C PHE A 39 4.98 0.30 -1.28
N SER A 40 6.13 -0.36 -1.33
CA SER A 40 7.20 -0.05 -2.26
C SER A 40 7.51 -1.27 -3.11
N ALA A 41 7.55 -1.06 -4.43
CA ALA A 41 7.91 -2.04 -5.43
C ALA A 41 8.90 -1.43 -6.42
N VAL A 42 9.60 -2.30 -7.15
CA VAL A 42 10.46 -1.91 -8.26
C VAL A 42 9.96 -2.69 -9.47
N ALA A 43 9.47 -1.98 -10.48
CA ALA A 43 9.05 -2.55 -11.74
C ALA A 43 10.22 -2.49 -12.72
N LYS A 44 10.52 -3.61 -13.40
CA LYS A 44 11.48 -3.62 -14.52
C LYS A 44 10.75 -3.28 -15.81
N THR A 45 11.29 -2.35 -16.58
CA THR A 45 10.81 -2.06 -17.93
C THR A 45 11.38 -3.07 -18.93
N SER A 46 10.78 -3.11 -20.12
CA SER A 46 11.29 -3.88 -21.27
C SER A 46 12.76 -3.57 -21.58
N ASP A 47 13.18 -2.33 -21.31
CA ASP A 47 14.51 -1.81 -21.64
C ASP A 47 15.51 -2.04 -20.50
N GLY A 48 15.20 -2.91 -19.53
CA GLY A 48 16.08 -3.28 -18.43
C GLY A 48 16.19 -2.25 -17.29
N HIS A 49 15.50 -1.10 -17.40
CA HIS A 49 15.52 -0.07 -16.37
C HIS A 49 14.57 -0.41 -15.22
N SER A 50 14.94 0.01 -14.01
CA SER A 50 14.13 -0.19 -12.80
C SER A 50 13.39 1.10 -12.44
N ILE A 51 12.06 1.04 -12.42
CA ILE A 51 11.22 2.17 -12.01
C ILE A 51 10.66 1.89 -10.62
N PRO A 52 10.97 2.72 -9.61
CA PRO A 52 10.38 2.59 -8.29
C PRO A 52 8.90 2.94 -8.35
N ARG A 53 8.06 2.08 -7.78
CA ARG A 53 6.62 2.29 -7.63
C ARG A 53 6.26 2.28 -6.17
N THR A 54 5.56 3.33 -5.75
CA THR A 54 5.12 3.48 -4.36
C THR A 54 3.62 3.65 -4.33
N VAL A 55 2.92 2.80 -3.59
CA VAL A 55 1.48 2.90 -3.35
C VAL A 55 1.28 3.32 -1.90
N ARG A 56 0.60 4.44 -1.68
CA ARG A 56 0.28 4.99 -0.37
C ARG A 56 -1.22 4.88 -0.16
N VAL A 57 -1.62 4.23 0.92
CA VAL A 57 -3.02 3.95 1.25
C VAL A 57 -3.30 4.53 2.61
N LEU A 58 -4.16 5.53 2.66
CA LEU A 58 -4.67 6.11 3.90
C LEU A 58 -5.92 5.35 4.30
N VAL A 59 -5.93 4.85 5.52
CA VAL A 59 -6.97 4.01 6.08
C VAL A 59 -7.43 4.63 7.40
N SER A 60 -8.72 4.57 7.72
CA SER A 60 -9.20 4.91 9.07
C SER A 60 -8.95 3.78 10.07
N SER A 61 -9.13 4.06 11.36
CA SER A 61 -9.01 3.11 12.46
C SER A 61 -9.86 1.84 12.29
N ASN A 62 -11.03 1.96 11.64
CA ASN A 62 -11.93 0.84 11.32
C ASN A 62 -11.55 0.05 10.04
N GLY A 63 -10.45 0.39 9.38
CA GLY A 63 -9.96 -0.32 8.20
C GLY A 63 -10.57 0.12 6.87
N LYS A 64 -11.39 1.17 6.84
CA LYS A 64 -11.91 1.74 5.59
C LYS A 64 -10.79 2.50 4.88
N VAL A 65 -10.57 2.18 3.60
CA VAL A 65 -9.64 2.95 2.75
C VAL A 65 -10.25 4.32 2.46
N LEU A 66 -9.56 5.37 2.90
CA LEU A 66 -9.96 6.76 2.72
C LEU A 66 -9.39 7.35 1.43
N LYS A 67 -8.12 7.05 1.13
CA LYS A 67 -7.41 7.58 -0.02
C LYS A 67 -6.33 6.62 -0.49
N THR A 68 -6.10 6.56 -1.79
CA THR A 68 -4.97 5.85 -2.37
C THR A 68 -4.22 6.78 -3.32
N THR A 69 -2.90 6.87 -3.18
CA THR A 69 -2.04 7.61 -4.10
C THR A 69 -0.90 6.73 -4.57
N THR A 70 -0.45 6.95 -5.81
CA THR A 70 0.64 6.19 -6.41
C THR A 70 1.69 7.13 -6.96
N SER A 71 2.96 6.83 -6.71
CA SER A 71 4.09 7.44 -7.40
C SER A 71 4.41 6.62 -8.65
N ARG A 72 4.64 7.30 -9.78
CA ARG A 72 4.98 6.68 -11.05
C ARG A 72 6.44 6.87 -11.41
#